data_AF-A0AAV6UUX6-F1
#
_entry.id   AF-A0AAV6UUX6-F1
#
_cell.length_a   1.000
_cell.length_b   1.000
_cell.length_c   1.000
_cell.angle_alpha   90.00
_cell.angle_beta   90.00
_cell.angle_gamma   90.00
#
_symmetry.space_group_name_H-M   'P 1'
#
loop_
_entity.id
_entity.type
_entity.pdbx_description
1 polymer ?
#
loop_
_entity_poly.entity_id
_entity_poly.type
_entity_poly.pdbx_seq_one_letter_code
_entity_poly.pdbx_strand_id
1 'polypeptide(L)'
;MNLSKISDFDPEVDDVDTYILRIKHFLRANRVGEDLKVSTLITILDALRDRLISGVADQELRQKLISEELTFQQACEQARKFEEAEKQKFSFGQTSAAVPNVNAMNKAKIKKKQVLRSISREVQYSCTRCNSNTHGSGSCRFKSYVCKKCNLRGHLAKACRTRNPKKRVQEIENSDGFEADDYSENFEVSTVREIQTGRKDGLQL
;
A
#
# COMPACT_ATOMS: atom_id res chain seq x y z
N MET A 1 9.19 -33.38 -8.09
CA MET A 1 8.48 -32.76 -6.96
C MET A 1 7.84 -31.49 -7.49
N ASN A 2 6.50 -31.42 -7.51
CA ASN A 2 5.81 -30.19 -7.92
C ASN A 2 5.89 -29.20 -6.75
N LEU A 3 6.40 -28.00 -6.98
CA LEU A 3 6.35 -26.95 -5.96
C LEU A 3 4.89 -26.54 -5.83
N SER A 4 4.30 -26.83 -4.67
CA SER A 4 2.85 -26.70 -4.48
C SER A 4 2.37 -25.25 -4.38
N LYS A 5 3.22 -24.32 -3.94
CA LYS A 5 2.86 -22.91 -3.74
C LYS A 5 4.09 -22.01 -3.91
N ILE A 6 3.86 -20.82 -4.45
CA ILE A 6 4.77 -19.68 -4.31
C ILE A 6 4.29 -18.87 -3.11
N SER A 7 5.19 -18.35 -2.28
CA SER A 7 4.83 -17.41 -1.21
C SER A 7 4.31 -16.11 -1.82
N ASP A 8 3.46 -15.41 -1.08
CA ASP A 8 2.97 -14.08 -1.44
C ASP A 8 4.15 -13.08 -1.56
N PHE A 9 3.92 -11.98 -2.26
CA PHE A 9 4.90 -10.89 -2.37
C PHE A 9 4.96 -10.10 -1.06
N ASP A 10 6.15 -9.97 -0.49
CA ASP A 10 6.42 -9.16 0.70
C ASP A 10 7.41 -8.03 0.34
N PRO A 11 6.96 -6.76 0.29
CA PRO A 11 7.82 -5.64 -0.08
C PRO A 11 8.89 -5.29 0.97
N GLU A 12 8.84 -5.85 2.19
CA GLU A 12 9.91 -5.68 3.18
C GLU A 12 11.05 -6.67 3.00
N VAL A 13 10.80 -7.79 2.30
CA VAL A 13 11.74 -8.91 2.14
C VAL A 13 12.21 -9.05 0.69
N ASP A 14 11.32 -8.89 -0.29
CA ASP A 14 11.57 -9.11 -1.70
C ASP A 14 11.45 -7.80 -2.49
N ASP A 15 12.40 -7.54 -3.38
CA ASP A 15 12.16 -6.63 -4.50
C ASP A 15 11.35 -7.33 -5.62
N VAL A 16 10.82 -6.53 -6.54
CA VAL A 16 9.94 -7.01 -7.61
C VAL A 16 10.65 -8.00 -8.54
N ASP A 17 11.93 -7.79 -8.84
CA ASP A 17 12.71 -8.66 -9.72
C ASP A 17 12.94 -10.03 -9.07
N THR A 18 13.23 -10.04 -7.76
CA THR A 18 13.35 -11.27 -6.97
C THR A 18 12.04 -12.07 -6.97
N TYR A 19 10.91 -11.42 -6.78
CA TYR A 19 9.60 -12.09 -6.84
C TYR A 19 9.30 -12.66 -8.23
N ILE A 20 9.60 -11.91 -9.30
CA ILE A 20 9.48 -12.38 -10.68
C ILE A 20 10.39 -13.60 -10.92
N LEU A 21 11.59 -13.60 -10.36
CA LEU A 21 12.53 -14.71 -10.48
C LEU A 21 11.99 -15.97 -9.80
N ARG A 22 11.34 -15.84 -8.63
CA ARG A 22 10.62 -16.97 -8.01
C ARG A 22 9.50 -17.50 -8.89
N ILE A 23 8.71 -16.64 -9.52
CA ILE A 23 7.66 -17.07 -10.48
C ILE A 23 8.29 -17.83 -11.65
N LYS A 24 9.38 -17.32 -12.23
CA LYS A 24 10.09 -18.00 -13.32
C LYS A 24 10.61 -19.37 -12.88
N HIS A 25 11.17 -19.48 -11.68
CA HIS A 25 11.61 -20.76 -11.11
C HIS A 25 10.44 -21.71 -10.87
N PHE A 26 9.32 -21.21 -10.35
CA PHE A 26 8.10 -21.99 -10.16
C PHE A 26 7.58 -22.58 -11.46
N LEU A 27 7.50 -21.79 -12.54
CA LEU A 27 7.07 -22.26 -13.86
C LEU A 27 8.00 -23.35 -14.41
N ARG A 28 9.32 -23.17 -14.25
CA ARG A 28 10.32 -24.17 -14.67
C ARG A 28 10.24 -25.46 -13.86
N ALA A 29 10.15 -25.35 -12.53
CA ALA A 29 10.10 -26.50 -11.63
C ALA A 29 8.84 -27.36 -11.84
N ASN A 30 7.71 -26.72 -12.16
CA ASN A 30 6.47 -27.40 -12.48
C ASN A 30 6.36 -27.83 -13.96
N ARG A 31 7.43 -27.65 -14.76
CA ARG A 31 7.49 -28.03 -16.18
C ARG A 31 6.33 -27.47 -17.00
N VAL A 32 5.93 -26.22 -16.71
CA VAL A 32 4.89 -25.53 -17.48
C VAL A 32 5.40 -25.34 -18.91
N GLY A 33 4.68 -25.91 -19.88
CA GLY A 33 5.00 -25.77 -21.31
C GLY A 33 5.05 -24.31 -21.73
N GLU A 34 5.94 -23.97 -22.68
CA GLU A 34 6.10 -22.59 -23.18
C GLU A 34 4.78 -21.99 -23.68
N ASP A 35 3.96 -22.83 -24.30
CA ASP A 35 2.60 -22.55 -24.78
C ASP A 35 1.63 -22.14 -23.65
N LEU A 36 1.83 -22.69 -22.44
CA LEU A 36 0.99 -22.42 -21.29
C LEU A 36 1.50 -21.27 -20.41
N LYS A 37 2.75 -20.83 -20.58
CA LYS A 37 3.31 -19.76 -19.74
C LYS A 37 2.56 -18.46 -19.86
N VAL A 38 2.22 -18.05 -21.09
CA VAL A 38 1.47 -16.82 -21.33
C VAL A 38 0.08 -16.90 -20.67
N SER A 39 -0.63 -18.02 -20.85
CA SER A 39 -1.94 -18.26 -20.22
C SER A 39 -1.86 -18.24 -18.68
N THR A 40 -0.82 -18.87 -18.11
CA THR A 40 -0.58 -18.88 -16.66
C THR A 40 -0.31 -17.47 -16.13
N LEU A 41 0.52 -16.70 -16.84
CA LEU A 41 0.83 -15.32 -16.46
C LEU A 41 -0.39 -14.41 -16.57
N ILE A 42 -1.22 -14.54 -17.60
CA ILE A 42 -2.49 -13.80 -17.72
C ILE A 42 -3.37 -14.09 -16.50
N THR A 43 -3.52 -15.35 -16.12
CA THR A 43 -4.31 -15.75 -14.95
C THR A 43 -3.78 -15.12 -13.66
N ILE A 44 -2.45 -15.08 -13.48
CA ILE A 44 -1.82 -14.41 -12.33
C ILE A 44 -2.08 -12.90 -12.36
N LEU A 45 -1.96 -12.26 -13.54
CA LEU A 45 -2.21 -10.83 -13.69
C LEU A 45 -3.68 -10.46 -13.40
N ASP A 46 -4.63 -11.29 -13.82
CA ASP A 46 -6.06 -11.11 -13.49
C ASP A 46 -6.28 -11.21 -11.97
N ALA A 47 -5.68 -12.21 -11.30
CA ALA A 47 -5.76 -12.33 -9.85
C ALA A 47 -5.13 -11.12 -9.11
N LEU A 48 -4.03 -10.57 -9.63
CA LEU A 48 -3.41 -9.36 -9.09
C LEU A 48 -4.29 -8.12 -9.31
N ARG A 49 -4.99 -8.02 -10.46
CA ARG A 49 -5.97 -6.96 -10.72
C ARG A 49 -7.11 -7.02 -9.73
N ASP A 50 -7.67 -8.19 -9.50
CA ASP A 50 -8.78 -8.36 -8.56
C ASP A 50 -8.35 -8.01 -7.13
N ARG A 51 -7.12 -8.41 -6.74
CA ARG A 51 -6.51 -8.01 -5.46
C ARG A 51 -6.36 -6.50 -5.36
N LEU A 52 -5.84 -5.84 -6.39
CA LEU A 52 -5.71 -4.38 -6.44
C LEU A 52 -7.08 -3.71 -6.24
N ILE A 53 -8.08 -4.08 -7.04
CA ILE A 53 -9.43 -3.52 -6.97
C ILE A 53 -10.03 -3.70 -5.57
N SER A 54 -9.87 -4.88 -4.97
CA SER A 54 -10.35 -5.15 -3.60
C SER A 54 -9.65 -4.29 -2.54
N GLY A 55 -8.39 -3.92 -2.77
CA GLY A 55 -7.57 -3.10 -1.87
C GLY A 55 -7.76 -1.59 -2.03
N VAL A 56 -8.33 -1.11 -3.14
CA VAL A 56 -8.60 0.32 -3.36
C VAL A 56 -9.61 0.80 -2.33
N ALA A 57 -9.25 1.80 -1.51
CA ALA A 57 -10.11 2.34 -0.46
C ALA A 57 -11.25 3.21 -1.01
N ASP A 58 -10.98 3.98 -2.06
CA ASP A 58 -11.94 4.91 -2.66
C ASP A 58 -13.04 4.17 -3.43
N GLN A 59 -14.30 4.51 -3.16
CA GLN A 59 -15.44 3.79 -3.71
C GLN A 59 -15.71 4.15 -5.18
N GLU A 60 -15.49 5.40 -5.58
CA GLU A 60 -15.71 5.85 -6.96
C GLU A 60 -14.68 5.22 -7.90
N LEU A 61 -13.40 5.25 -7.52
CA LEU A 61 -12.32 4.59 -8.25
C LEU A 61 -12.56 3.08 -8.34
N ARG A 62 -12.97 2.43 -7.23
CA ARG A 62 -13.25 0.99 -7.24
C ARG A 62 -14.38 0.64 -8.20
N GLN A 63 -15.49 1.39 -8.19
CA GLN A 63 -16.59 1.17 -9.13
C GLN A 63 -16.15 1.36 -10.57
N LYS A 64 -15.34 2.39 -10.85
CA LYS A 64 -14.81 2.64 -12.18
C LYS A 64 -13.93 1.50 -12.68
N LEU A 65 -13.03 0.99 -11.83
CA LEU A 65 -12.14 -0.13 -12.17
C LEU A 65 -12.90 -1.46 -12.37
N ILE A 66 -14.03 -1.67 -11.69
CA ILE A 66 -14.88 -2.85 -11.88
C ILE A 66 -15.71 -2.77 -13.17
N SER A 67 -16.10 -1.56 -13.58
CA SER A 67 -16.98 -1.36 -14.73
C SER A 67 -16.28 -1.57 -16.08
N GLU A 68 -14.96 -1.53 -16.12
CA GLU A 68 -14.16 -1.56 -17.35
C GLU A 68 -13.38 -2.89 -17.44
N GLU A 69 -13.33 -3.52 -18.61
CA GLU A 69 -12.40 -4.64 -18.84
C GLU A 69 -10.98 -4.09 -19.01
N LEU A 70 -10.23 -4.09 -17.91
CA LEU A 70 -8.86 -3.57 -17.84
C LEU A 70 -7.86 -4.69 -17.61
N THR A 71 -6.69 -4.59 -18.22
CA THR A 71 -5.52 -5.38 -17.81
C THR A 71 -5.00 -4.87 -16.46
N PHE A 72 -4.22 -5.70 -15.74
CA PHE A 72 -3.58 -5.28 -14.48
C PHE A 72 -2.78 -3.97 -14.62
N GLN A 73 -2.05 -3.82 -15.73
CA GLN A 73 -1.27 -2.61 -16.00
C GLN A 73 -2.17 -1.37 -16.15
N GLN A 74 -3.27 -1.48 -16.90
CA GLN A 74 -4.22 -0.36 -17.09
C GLN A 74 -4.88 0.02 -15.77
N ALA A 75 -5.28 -0.97 -14.95
CA ALA A 75 -5.83 -0.72 -13.62
C ALA A 75 -4.84 0.03 -12.72
N CYS A 76 -3.55 -0.36 -12.73
CA CYS A 76 -2.50 0.36 -12.01
C CYS A 76 -2.34 1.81 -12.51
N GLU A 77 -2.31 2.02 -13.82
CA GLU A 77 -2.16 3.36 -14.39
C GLU A 77 -3.34 4.27 -14.05
N GLN A 78 -4.56 3.74 -14.13
CA GLN A 78 -5.78 4.45 -13.77
C GLN A 78 -5.82 4.82 -12.29
N ALA A 79 -5.41 3.90 -11.40
CA ALA A 79 -5.28 4.18 -9.98
C ALA A 79 -4.28 5.30 -9.70
N ARG A 80 -3.09 5.27 -10.33
CA ARG A 80 -2.08 6.34 -10.19
C ARG A 80 -2.60 7.69 -10.67
N LYS A 81 -3.24 7.74 -11.84
CA LYS A 81 -3.84 8.98 -12.38
C LYS A 81 -4.89 9.55 -11.43
N PHE A 82 -5.70 8.69 -10.81
CA PHE A 82 -6.69 9.10 -9.83
C PHE A 82 -6.04 9.68 -8.56
N GLU A 83 -5.00 9.03 -8.04
CA GLU A 83 -4.25 9.54 -6.88
C GLU A 83 -3.58 10.89 -7.16
N GLU A 84 -3.01 11.07 -8.35
CA GLU A 84 -2.42 12.35 -8.79
C GLU A 84 -3.49 13.44 -8.89
N ALA A 85 -4.65 13.13 -9.47
CA ALA A 85 -5.76 14.08 -9.57
C ALA A 85 -6.31 14.47 -8.19
N GLU A 86 -6.47 13.53 -7.26
CA GLU A 86 -6.88 13.81 -5.88
C GLU A 86 -5.87 14.69 -5.13
N LYS A 87 -4.57 14.42 -5.29
CA LYS A 87 -3.50 15.29 -4.75
C LYS A 87 -3.61 16.71 -5.31
N GLN A 88 -3.89 16.85 -6.61
CA GLN A 88 -4.06 18.16 -7.25
C GLN A 88 -5.31 18.90 -6.76
N LYS A 89 -6.44 18.22 -6.54
CA LYS A 89 -7.67 18.83 -5.98
C LYS A 89 -7.42 19.45 -4.60
N PHE A 90 -6.61 18.82 -3.75
CA PHE A 90 -6.24 19.38 -2.46
C PHE A 90 -5.38 20.65 -2.58
N SER A 91 -4.52 20.73 -3.61
CA SER A 91 -3.69 21.91 -3.87
C SER A 91 -4.47 23.09 -4.49
N PHE A 92 -5.47 22.82 -5.33
CA PHE A 92 -6.25 23.86 -6.02
C PHE A 92 -7.49 24.34 -5.23
N GLY A 93 -8.01 23.50 -4.31
CA GLY A 93 -9.12 23.85 -3.42
C GLY A 93 -8.80 24.94 -2.38
N GLN A 94 -7.55 25.39 -2.28
CA GLN A 94 -7.14 26.47 -1.37
C GLN A 94 -7.15 27.86 -2.03
N THR A 95 -7.39 27.96 -3.34
CA THR A 95 -7.45 29.24 -4.08
C THR A 95 -8.76 29.37 -4.86
N SER A 96 -9.90 29.31 -4.19
CA SER A 96 -11.20 29.70 -4.79
C SER A 96 -12.17 30.18 -3.71
N ALA A 97 -11.78 31.22 -2.99
CA ALA A 97 -12.67 32.01 -2.13
C ALA A 97 -12.32 33.51 -2.21
N ALA A 98 -12.29 34.07 -3.42
CA ALA A 98 -12.35 35.52 -3.61
C ALA A 98 -12.67 35.85 -5.08
N VAL A 99 -13.94 35.77 -5.45
CA VAL A 99 -14.45 36.57 -6.57
C VAL A 99 -15.20 37.74 -5.92
N PRO A 100 -14.65 38.97 -5.87
CA PRO A 100 -15.43 40.11 -5.42
C PRO A 100 -16.38 40.50 -6.56
N ASN A 101 -17.63 40.05 -6.48
CA ASN A 101 -18.71 40.62 -7.26
C ASN A 101 -19.00 42.03 -6.73
N VAL A 102 -18.39 43.03 -7.35
CA VAL A 102 -18.63 44.45 -7.07
C VAL A 102 -19.87 44.90 -7.82
N ASN A 103 -21.06 44.67 -7.25
CA ASN A 103 -22.26 45.46 -7.51
C ASN A 103 -23.39 45.08 -6.54
N ALA A 104 -23.45 45.75 -5.38
CA ALA A 104 -24.67 45.88 -4.60
C ALA A 104 -24.55 47.05 -3.63
N MET A 105 -24.81 48.27 -4.13
CA MET A 105 -25.16 49.39 -3.28
C MET A 105 -26.61 49.20 -2.79
N ASN A 106 -26.83 49.05 -1.48
CA ASN A 106 -27.73 49.90 -0.69
C ASN A 106 -28.06 49.32 0.70
N LYS A 107 -27.74 50.14 1.72
CA LYS A 107 -28.38 50.37 3.03
C LYS A 107 -29.39 49.32 3.55
N ALA A 108 -29.08 48.74 4.72
CA ALA A 108 -30.02 48.67 5.85
C ALA A 108 -29.30 48.36 7.18
N LYS A 109 -29.50 49.24 8.16
CA LYS A 109 -29.09 49.05 9.57
C LYS A 109 -30.00 48.01 10.23
N ILE A 110 -29.50 46.85 10.63
CA ILE A 110 -30.11 46.05 11.71
C ILE A 110 -29.00 45.41 12.56
N LYS A 111 -29.01 45.75 13.86
CA LYS A 111 -28.21 45.09 14.90
C LYS A 111 -28.65 43.63 15.03
N LYS A 112 -27.80 42.66 14.69
CA LYS A 112 -27.87 41.30 15.24
C LYS A 112 -26.48 40.83 15.65
N LYS A 113 -26.22 41.07 16.93
CA LYS A 113 -25.19 40.46 17.75
C LYS A 113 -25.54 38.98 17.92
N GLN A 114 -25.13 38.11 17.00
CA GLN A 114 -24.77 36.70 17.25
C GLN A 114 -23.87 36.26 16.10
N VAL A 115 -22.59 36.57 16.30
CA VAL A 115 -21.48 36.21 15.44
C VAL A 115 -21.42 34.69 15.37
N LEU A 116 -21.36 34.23 14.12
CA LEU A 116 -20.91 32.94 13.65
C LEU A 116 -19.85 32.33 14.59
N ARG A 117 -20.22 31.34 15.40
CA ARG A 117 -19.26 30.40 16.00
C ARG A 117 -18.98 29.26 15.03
N SER A 118 -18.40 29.61 13.89
CA SER A 118 -17.78 28.67 12.96
C SER A 118 -16.43 29.26 12.55
N ILE A 119 -15.49 29.24 13.50
CA ILE A 119 -14.08 29.56 13.27
C ILE A 119 -13.25 28.53 14.02
N SER A 120 -12.56 27.68 13.26
CA SER A 120 -11.36 26.93 13.62
C SER A 120 -11.45 25.90 14.76
N ARG A 121 -11.88 24.67 14.45
CA ARG A 121 -11.22 23.51 15.09
C ARG A 121 -9.91 23.31 14.33
N GLU A 122 -8.87 24.01 14.77
CA GLU A 122 -7.51 23.50 14.54
C GLU A 122 -7.53 22.02 14.95
N VAL A 123 -7.14 21.14 14.03
CA VAL A 123 -6.97 19.72 14.32
C VAL A 123 -5.76 19.61 15.25
N GLN A 124 -6.01 19.85 16.52
CA GLN A 124 -5.04 19.74 17.59
C GLN A 124 -4.70 18.25 17.73
N TYR A 125 -3.57 17.85 17.13
CA TYR A 125 -3.04 16.50 17.24
C TYR A 125 -2.73 16.21 18.71
N SER A 126 -3.61 15.45 19.37
CA SER A 126 -3.42 15.06 20.76
C SER A 126 -2.73 13.70 20.83
N CYS A 127 -1.71 13.60 21.68
CA CYS A 127 -0.97 12.38 21.96
C CYS A 127 -1.94 11.24 22.31
N THR A 128 -1.92 10.14 21.56
CA THR A 128 -2.87 9.03 21.76
C THR A 128 -2.68 8.29 23.08
N ARG A 129 -1.58 8.56 23.79
CA ARG A 129 -1.16 7.90 25.02
C ARG A 129 -1.61 8.69 26.26
N CYS A 130 -1.60 10.02 26.19
CA CYS A 130 -1.92 10.89 27.33
C CYS A 130 -2.89 12.05 27.00
N ASN A 131 -3.37 12.16 25.78
CA ASN A 131 -4.26 13.21 25.29
C ASN A 131 -3.72 14.65 25.47
N SER A 132 -2.39 14.82 25.49
CA SER A 132 -1.70 16.12 25.50
C SER A 132 -1.31 16.53 24.09
N ASN A 133 -1.31 17.83 23.79
CA ASN A 133 -0.88 18.35 22.48
C ASN A 133 0.59 18.77 22.47
N THR A 134 1.32 18.55 23.58
CA THR A 134 2.71 19.01 23.74
C THR A 134 3.75 18.09 23.12
N HIS A 135 3.37 16.90 22.68
CA HIS A 135 4.29 15.89 22.15
C HIS A 135 3.54 14.80 21.34
N GLY A 136 4.28 14.08 20.50
CA GLY A 136 3.78 12.89 19.79
C GLY A 136 3.74 11.63 20.65
N SER A 137 3.04 10.59 20.21
CA SER A 137 2.88 9.36 20.99
C SER A 137 4.20 8.62 21.30
N GLY A 138 5.21 8.74 20.44
CA GLY A 138 6.52 8.09 20.62
C GLY A 138 7.35 8.65 21.78
N SER A 139 7.34 9.97 21.98
CA SER A 139 8.05 10.66 23.07
C SER A 139 7.23 10.77 24.36
N CYS A 140 6.07 10.10 24.42
CA CYS A 140 5.19 10.20 25.57
C CYS A 140 5.79 9.54 26.82
N ARG A 141 5.88 10.30 27.91
CA ARG A 141 6.30 9.78 29.23
C ARG A 141 5.46 8.60 29.71
N PHE A 142 4.20 8.51 29.27
CA PHE A 142 3.26 7.45 29.64
C PHE A 142 3.24 6.25 28.68
N LYS A 143 4.26 6.09 27.82
CA LYS A 143 4.35 4.99 26.84
C LYS A 143 4.28 3.58 27.43
N SER A 144 4.65 3.40 28.69
CA SER A 144 4.60 2.11 29.41
C SER A 144 3.61 2.10 30.58
N TYR A 145 2.77 3.14 30.73
CA TYR A 145 1.83 3.24 31.84
C TYR A 145 0.67 2.25 31.70
N VAL A 146 0.35 1.50 32.77
CA VAL A 146 -0.79 0.57 32.78
C VAL A 146 -2.08 1.35 33.03
N CYS A 147 -3.00 1.35 32.06
CA CYS A 147 -4.26 2.05 32.16
C CYS A 147 -5.15 1.44 33.25
N LYS A 148 -5.54 2.23 34.25
CA LYS A 148 -6.45 1.78 35.33
C LYS A 148 -7.87 1.40 34.86
N LYS A 149 -8.28 1.79 33.65
CA LYS A 149 -9.60 1.47 33.09
C LYS A 149 -9.62 0.10 32.40
N CYS A 150 -8.68 -0.16 31.50
CA CYS A 150 -8.66 -1.40 30.70
C CYS A 150 -7.51 -2.36 31.04
N ASN A 151 -6.63 -1.99 31.98
CA ASN A 151 -5.45 -2.75 32.40
C ASN A 151 -4.43 -3.04 31.29
N LEU A 152 -4.53 -2.35 30.15
CA LEU A 152 -3.56 -2.44 29.06
C LEU A 152 -2.42 -1.42 29.24
N ARG A 153 -1.22 -1.81 28.81
CA ARG A 153 -0.03 -0.94 28.85
C ARG A 153 -0.06 0.11 27.75
N GLY A 154 0.42 1.29 28.13
CA GLY A 154 0.83 2.34 27.24
C GLY A 154 -0.11 3.52 27.10
N HIS A 155 -1.12 3.72 27.94
CA HIS A 155 -1.90 4.96 27.90
C HIS A 155 -2.51 5.30 29.26
N LEU A 156 -2.75 6.59 29.51
CA LEU A 156 -3.46 7.06 30.70
C LEU A 156 -4.96 6.76 30.60
N ALA A 157 -5.62 6.64 31.76
CA ALA A 157 -7.07 6.44 31.85
C ALA A 157 -7.88 7.53 31.11
N LYS A 158 -7.36 8.75 30.98
CA LYS A 158 -7.98 9.84 30.19
C LYS A 158 -7.93 9.62 28.67
N ALA A 159 -6.94 8.87 28.18
CA ALA A 159 -6.78 8.54 26.76
C ALA A 159 -7.33 7.13 26.42
N CYS A 160 -7.95 6.46 27.38
CA CYS A 160 -8.47 5.10 27.20
C CYS A 160 -9.68 5.10 26.26
N ARG A 161 -9.61 4.28 25.21
CA ARG A 161 -10.68 4.12 24.21
C ARG A 161 -11.64 2.96 24.56
N THR A 162 -11.32 2.18 25.58
CA THR A 162 -12.16 1.05 26.02
C THR A 162 -13.41 1.56 26.72
N ARG A 163 -14.58 1.28 26.16
CA ARG A 163 -15.88 1.65 26.75
C ARG A 163 -16.38 0.64 27.80
N ASN A 164 -15.94 -0.62 27.76
CA ASN A 164 -16.36 -1.65 28.70
C ASN A 164 -15.17 -2.57 29.08
N PRO A 165 -14.65 -2.52 30.31
CA PRO A 165 -13.50 -3.31 30.71
C PRO A 165 -13.93 -4.71 31.19
N LYS A 166 -14.09 -5.66 30.25
CA LYS A 166 -14.15 -7.09 30.57
C LYS A 166 -12.91 -7.79 29.99
N LYS A 167 -12.27 -8.58 30.86
CA LYS A 167 -10.92 -9.14 30.75
C LYS A 167 -10.70 -9.96 29.47
N ARG A 168 -9.54 -9.76 28.82
CA ARG A 168 -8.86 -10.81 28.05
C ARG A 168 -7.35 -10.59 28.14
N VAL A 169 -6.63 -11.57 28.69
CA VAL A 169 -5.19 -11.75 28.48
C VAL A 169 -4.96 -13.25 28.37
N GLN A 170 -4.41 -13.69 27.25
CA GLN A 170 -3.37 -14.72 27.26
C GLN A 170 -2.31 -14.27 26.24
N GLU A 171 -1.10 -14.17 26.75
CA GLU A 171 0.17 -13.95 26.06
C GLU A 171 0.48 -15.19 25.22
N ILE A 172 1.01 -15.01 24.01
CA ILE A 172 1.63 -16.09 23.24
C ILE A 172 3.12 -15.85 23.30
N GLU A 173 3.81 -16.74 23.99
CA GLU A 173 5.26 -16.85 24.06
C GLU A 173 5.77 -17.37 22.69
N ASN A 174 6.76 -16.69 22.14
CA ASN A 174 7.47 -17.11 20.94
C ASN A 174 8.65 -18.00 21.35
N SER A 175 8.70 -19.20 20.80
CA SER A 175 9.82 -20.16 20.77
C SER A 175 9.58 -20.99 19.48
N ASP A 176 10.50 -21.42 18.63
CA ASP A 176 11.96 -21.50 18.55
C ASP A 176 12.28 -21.47 17.03
N GLY A 177 13.39 -20.89 16.56
CA GLY A 177 14.61 -21.67 16.29
C GLY A 177 14.52 -22.50 15.00
N PHE A 178 15.02 -21.99 13.87
CA PHE A 178 15.50 -22.86 12.80
C PHE A 178 16.74 -22.27 12.12
N GLU A 179 17.74 -23.13 12.02
CA GLU A 179 19.15 -22.89 11.75
C GLU A 179 19.40 -22.51 10.28
N ALA A 180 20.48 -21.74 10.09
CA ALA A 180 20.95 -21.26 8.80
C ALA A 180 21.89 -22.30 8.20
N ASP A 181 21.49 -22.90 7.08
CA ASP A 181 22.38 -23.74 6.29
C ASP A 181 22.84 -22.99 5.02
N ASP A 182 24.15 -22.82 5.01
CA ASP A 182 25.08 -22.34 4.00
C ASP A 182 24.88 -22.97 2.61
N TYR A 183 24.87 -22.14 1.55
CA TYR A 183 25.20 -22.58 0.19
C TYR A 183 25.76 -21.42 -0.66
N SER A 184 27.03 -21.12 -0.44
CA SER A 184 27.94 -20.66 -1.52
C SER A 184 28.05 -21.81 -2.54
N GLU A 185 28.11 -21.66 -3.87
CA GLU A 185 28.85 -20.70 -4.68
C GLU A 185 28.58 -20.98 -6.19
N ASN A 186 29.01 -20.06 -7.05
CA ASN A 186 29.40 -20.22 -8.47
C ASN A 186 28.33 -20.25 -9.58
N PHE A 187 28.17 -19.11 -10.27
CA PHE A 187 27.79 -19.08 -11.67
C PHE A 187 28.78 -18.22 -12.47
N GLU A 188 29.64 -18.90 -13.23
CA GLU A 188 30.54 -18.28 -14.20
C GLU A 188 29.74 -17.56 -15.30
N VAL A 189 30.04 -16.27 -15.48
CA VAL A 189 29.54 -15.47 -16.59
C VAL A 189 30.39 -15.77 -17.82
N SER A 190 29.82 -16.46 -18.80
CA SER A 190 30.39 -16.52 -20.15
C SER A 190 29.57 -15.66 -21.10
N THR A 191 30.07 -14.45 -21.33
CA THR A 191 29.74 -13.57 -22.46
C THR A 191 29.99 -14.28 -23.80
N VAL A 192 29.00 -14.30 -24.70
CA VAL A 192 29.20 -14.68 -26.10
C VAL A 192 29.02 -13.44 -26.98
N ARG A 193 30.15 -12.94 -27.49
CA ARG A 193 30.23 -12.12 -28.70
C ARG A 193 30.62 -13.02 -29.87
N GLU A 194 30.23 -12.57 -31.06
CA GLU A 194 30.69 -12.98 -32.41
C GLU A 194 29.99 -14.17 -33.08
N ILE A 195 29.13 -13.83 -34.04
CA ILE A 195 28.88 -14.65 -35.23
C ILE A 195 29.28 -13.81 -36.42
N GLN A 196 30.39 -14.16 -37.06
CA GLN A 196 30.63 -13.83 -38.46
C GLN A 196 31.49 -14.90 -39.13
N THR A 197 31.05 -15.24 -40.36
CA THR A 197 31.76 -15.89 -41.48
C THR A 197 31.63 -17.41 -41.67
N GLY A 198 31.20 -17.75 -42.90
CA GLY A 198 31.85 -18.81 -43.69
C GLY A 198 31.14 -20.16 -43.82
N ARG A 199 30.09 -20.25 -44.65
CA ARG A 199 29.77 -21.52 -45.35
C ARG A 199 30.27 -21.44 -46.79
N LYS A 200 31.33 -22.20 -47.08
CA LYS A 200 31.72 -22.64 -48.41
C LYS A 200 31.78 -24.16 -48.40
N ASP A 201 31.28 -24.72 -49.51
CA ASP A 201 31.53 -26.03 -50.10
C ASP A 201 31.05 -27.24 -49.26
N GLY A 202 30.16 -28.12 -49.72
CA GLY A 202 30.00 -28.68 -51.06
C GLY A 202 30.36 -30.17 -50.97
N LEU A 203 29.43 -31.09 -51.29
CA LEU A 203 29.69 -32.40 -51.92
C LEU A 203 28.39 -33.21 -52.11
N GLN A 204 28.15 -33.60 -53.38
CA GLN A 204 27.66 -34.89 -53.93
C GLN A 204 26.45 -35.58 -53.25
N LEU A 205 25.39 -35.99 -53.95
CA LEU A 205 25.27 -36.66 -55.25
C LEU A 205 24.06 -36.16 -56.05
#